data_AF-A0A5P2H5A7-F1
#
_entry.id   AF-A0A5P2H5A7-F1
#
_cell.length_a   1.000
_cell.length_b   1.000
_cell.length_c   1.000
_cell.angle_alpha   90.00
_cell.angle_beta   90.00
_cell.angle_gamma   90.00
#
_symmetry.space_group_name_H-M   'P 1'
#
loop_
_entity.id
_entity.type
_entity.pdbx_description
1 polymer ?
#
loop_
_entity_poly.entity_id
_entity_poly.type
_entity_poly.pdbx_seq_one_letter_code
_entity_poly.pdbx_strand_id
1 'polypeptide(L)'
;MDTTIRAADGWPPELDAAGSADGDRGIWKSTVAAASQAIEAAKGMHQTVGQTLKLQRKIMALREELHRAEAERDLYRDLHSRTVDELNQTLDLSPAEWQRLRAESETLQIRHRAYKLLVQHYARTGAVIEPALFADQRSRVQQHILFQRRKGIPVSVITVDDIAFLLR
;
A
#
# COMPACT_ATOMS: atom_id res chain seq x y z
N MET A 1 -58.04 -46.62 -0.80
CA MET A 1 -58.22 -46.51 0.66
C MET A 1 -57.85 -45.08 1.01
N ASP A 2 -58.78 -44.12 0.88
CA ASP A 2 -59.96 -43.91 1.75
C ASP A 2 -59.63 -44.17 3.22
N THR A 3 -59.94 -43.33 4.20
CA THR A 3 -60.45 -41.97 4.38
C THR A 3 -60.26 -41.75 5.90
N THR A 4 -60.24 -40.51 6.39
CA THR A 4 -61.11 -40.04 7.50
C THR A 4 -60.62 -38.70 8.03
N ILE A 5 -61.29 -37.65 7.54
CA ILE A 5 -61.33 -36.33 8.14
C ILE A 5 -62.10 -36.49 9.46
N ARG A 6 -61.46 -36.13 10.57
CA ARG A 6 -62.03 -36.19 11.91
C ARG A 6 -63.08 -35.08 12.05
N ALA A 7 -64.32 -35.50 12.30
CA ALA A 7 -65.44 -34.61 12.62
C ALA A 7 -65.15 -33.84 13.92
N ALA A 8 -65.28 -32.53 13.86
CA ALA A 8 -65.61 -31.72 15.04
C ALA A 8 -67.11 -31.45 14.96
N ASP A 9 -67.83 -32.12 15.87
CA ASP A 9 -69.25 -32.00 16.12
C ASP A 9 -69.68 -30.55 16.37
N GLY A 10 -70.84 -30.17 15.84
CA GLY A 10 -71.56 -28.98 16.32
C GLY A 10 -72.24 -28.14 15.24
N TRP A 11 -73.19 -28.73 14.51
CA TRP A 11 -74.26 -27.98 13.86
C TRP A 11 -75.20 -27.43 14.95
N PRO A 12 -75.60 -26.15 14.99
CA PRO A 12 -76.59 -25.69 15.95
C PRO A 12 -78.02 -26.03 15.47
N PRO A 13 -78.94 -26.35 16.40
CA PRO A 13 -80.25 -26.90 16.07
C PRO A 13 -81.13 -25.87 15.35
N GLU A 14 -81.98 -26.37 14.46
CA GLU A 14 -83.15 -25.65 13.96
C GLU A 14 -84.01 -25.20 15.16
N LEU A 15 -84.14 -23.88 15.33
CA LEU A 15 -85.15 -23.26 16.17
C LEU A 15 -85.89 -22.26 15.27
N ASP A 16 -87.03 -22.71 14.78
CA ASP A 16 -88.04 -21.86 14.19
C ASP A 16 -88.45 -20.74 15.16
N ALA A 17 -88.50 -19.52 14.60
CA ALA A 17 -89.45 -18.47 14.90
C ALA A 17 -89.68 -18.08 16.38
N ALA A 18 -88.79 -17.24 16.94
CA ALA A 18 -89.12 -16.06 17.76
C ALA A 18 -87.84 -15.36 18.25
N GLY A 19 -87.29 -14.44 17.45
CA GLY A 19 -86.12 -13.63 17.87
C GLY A 19 -85.19 -13.14 16.76
N SER A 20 -85.65 -13.04 15.50
CA SER A 20 -84.81 -12.70 14.35
C SER A 20 -84.63 -11.18 14.16
N ALA A 21 -83.85 -10.55 15.04
CA ALA A 21 -83.34 -9.20 14.79
C ALA A 21 -81.93 -8.96 15.36
N ASP A 22 -81.51 -9.74 16.35
CA ASP A 22 -80.27 -9.46 17.10
C ASP A 22 -79.10 -10.41 16.74
N GLY A 23 -79.38 -11.67 16.39
CA GLY A 23 -78.36 -12.63 15.95
C GLY A 23 -77.75 -12.28 14.58
N ASP A 24 -78.58 -11.89 13.62
CA ASP A 24 -78.16 -11.46 12.28
C ASP A 24 -77.31 -10.18 12.37
N ARG A 25 -77.74 -9.25 13.25
CA ARG A 25 -77.02 -8.02 13.57
C ARG A 25 -75.66 -8.28 14.25
N GLY A 26 -75.51 -9.38 14.96
CA GLY A 26 -74.24 -9.84 15.56
C GLY A 26 -73.26 -10.43 14.53
N ILE A 27 -73.75 -11.18 13.54
CA ILE A 27 -72.95 -11.76 12.45
C ILE A 27 -72.41 -10.65 11.53
N TRP A 28 -73.22 -9.64 11.21
CA TRP A 28 -72.77 -8.46 10.46
C TRP A 28 -71.73 -7.64 11.23
N LYS A 29 -71.88 -7.49 12.55
CA LYS A 29 -70.87 -6.83 13.39
C LYS A 29 -69.55 -7.60 13.44
N SER A 30 -69.58 -8.93 13.52
CA SER A 30 -68.37 -9.75 13.56
C SER A 30 -67.63 -9.79 12.21
N THR A 31 -68.36 -9.87 11.09
CA THR A 31 -67.78 -9.78 9.74
C THR A 31 -67.22 -8.40 9.43
N VAL A 32 -67.88 -7.31 9.85
CA VAL A 32 -67.34 -5.95 9.73
C VAL A 32 -66.07 -5.79 10.58
N ALA A 33 -66.06 -6.31 11.83
CA ALA A 33 -64.87 -6.28 12.67
C ALA A 33 -63.69 -7.08 12.08
N ALA A 34 -63.96 -8.26 11.52
CA ALA A 34 -62.97 -9.06 10.83
C ALA A 34 -62.43 -8.36 9.56
N ALA A 35 -63.30 -7.71 8.79
CA ALA A 35 -62.90 -6.93 7.63
C ALA A 35 -62.03 -5.71 8.03
N SER A 36 -62.40 -4.99 9.09
CA SER A 36 -61.58 -3.89 9.62
C SER A 36 -60.20 -4.38 10.09
N GLN A 37 -60.13 -5.52 10.77
CA GLN A 37 -58.87 -6.13 11.19
C GLN A 37 -58.02 -6.59 10.00
N ALA A 38 -58.63 -7.16 8.96
CA ALA A 38 -57.94 -7.54 7.73
C ALA A 38 -57.40 -6.32 6.97
N ILE A 39 -58.13 -5.21 6.94
CA ILE A 39 -57.67 -3.95 6.33
C ILE A 39 -56.49 -3.36 7.09
N GLU A 40 -56.53 -3.35 8.42
CA GLU A 40 -55.41 -2.82 9.22
C GLU A 40 -54.16 -3.73 9.09
N ALA A 41 -54.34 -5.05 9.04
CA ALA A 41 -53.26 -5.99 8.75
C ALA A 41 -52.68 -5.77 7.33
N ALA A 42 -53.53 -5.53 6.33
CA ALA A 42 -53.11 -5.22 4.96
C ALA A 42 -52.33 -3.90 4.87
N LYS A 43 -52.73 -2.88 5.64
CA LYS A 43 -52.02 -1.60 5.75
C LYS A 43 -50.65 -1.76 6.42
N GLY A 44 -50.58 -2.56 7.49
CA GLY A 44 -49.32 -2.94 8.12
C GLY A 44 -48.38 -3.66 7.15
N MET A 45 -48.89 -4.63 6.39
CA MET A 45 -48.13 -5.32 5.34
C MET A 45 -47.67 -4.38 4.22
N HIS A 46 -48.50 -3.44 3.79
CA HIS A 46 -48.10 -2.45 2.78
C HIS A 46 -46.95 -1.56 3.28
N GLN A 47 -47.00 -1.15 4.56
CA GLN A 47 -45.93 -0.35 5.16
C GLN A 47 -44.62 -1.15 5.30
N THR A 48 -44.68 -2.44 5.68
CA THR A 48 -43.49 -3.29 5.77
C THR A 48 -42.89 -3.57 4.40
N VAL A 49 -43.71 -3.84 3.38
CA VAL A 49 -43.25 -3.99 1.98
C VAL A 49 -42.61 -2.69 1.47
N GLY A 50 -43.20 -1.52 1.80
CA GLY A 50 -42.60 -0.23 1.46
C GLY A 50 -41.23 -0.02 2.11
N GLN A 51 -41.05 -0.46 3.35
CA GLN A 51 -39.75 -0.41 4.04
C GLN A 51 -38.75 -1.41 3.46
N THR A 52 -39.16 -2.64 3.16
CA THR A 52 -38.26 -3.65 2.57
C THR A 52 -37.78 -3.23 1.19
N LEU A 53 -38.64 -2.65 0.35
CA LEU A 53 -38.24 -2.09 -0.95
C LEU A 53 -37.22 -0.94 -0.80
N LYS A 54 -37.40 -0.07 0.20
CA LYS A 54 -36.42 1.00 0.51
C LYS A 54 -35.08 0.41 0.93
N LEU A 55 -35.09 -0.61 1.78
CA LEU A 55 -33.87 -1.30 2.21
C LEU A 55 -33.18 -2.02 1.04
N GLN A 56 -33.93 -2.70 0.18
CA GLN A 56 -33.39 -3.34 -1.02
C GLN A 56 -32.70 -2.33 -1.94
N ARG A 57 -33.31 -1.17 -2.18
CA ARG A 57 -32.66 -0.09 -2.96
C ARG A 57 -31.37 0.40 -2.32
N LYS A 58 -31.34 0.57 -1.00
CA LYS A 58 -30.12 0.96 -0.26
C LYS A 58 -29.03 -0.12 -0.35
N ILE A 59 -29.40 -1.39 -0.24
CA ILE A 59 -28.46 -2.51 -0.37
C ILE A 59 -27.85 -2.54 -1.77
N MET A 60 -28.64 -2.30 -2.82
CA MET A 60 -28.11 -2.21 -4.19
C MET A 60 -27.15 -1.03 -4.35
N ALA A 61 -27.49 0.15 -3.81
CA ALA A 61 -26.61 1.31 -3.86
C ALA A 61 -25.27 1.07 -3.13
N LEU A 62 -25.31 0.49 -1.92
CA LEU A 62 -24.11 0.16 -1.15
C LEU A 62 -23.24 -0.89 -1.84
N ARG A 63 -23.84 -1.87 -2.53
CA ARG A 63 -23.08 -2.84 -3.32
C ARG A 63 -22.35 -2.18 -4.48
N GLU A 64 -23.02 -1.25 -5.16
CA GLU A 64 -22.41 -0.51 -6.26
C GLU A 64 -21.27 0.40 -5.79
N GLU A 65 -21.43 1.03 -4.62
CA GLU A 65 -20.35 1.80 -3.97
C GLU A 65 -19.18 0.91 -3.55
N LEU A 66 -19.46 -0.27 -3.01
CA LEU A 66 -18.43 -1.25 -2.65
C LEU A 66 -17.64 -1.69 -3.88
N HIS A 67 -18.31 -2.04 -4.98
CA HIS A 67 -17.64 -2.44 -6.22
C HIS A 67 -16.78 -1.32 -6.81
N ARG A 68 -17.25 -0.06 -6.74
CA ARG A 68 -16.44 1.10 -7.14
C ARG A 68 -15.20 1.26 -6.26
N ALA A 69 -15.35 1.16 -4.94
CA ALA A 69 -14.23 1.27 -4.01
C ALA A 69 -13.21 0.11 -4.18
N GLU A 70 -13.68 -1.10 -4.47
CA GLU A 70 -12.83 -2.25 -4.79
C GLU A 70 -12.02 -2.03 -6.06
N ALA A 71 -12.66 -1.52 -7.13
CA ALA A 71 -11.98 -1.19 -8.38
C ALA A 71 -10.93 -0.07 -8.19
N GLU A 72 -11.25 0.96 -7.40
CA GLU A 72 -10.29 2.02 -7.04
C GLU A 72 -9.11 1.46 -6.25
N ARG A 73 -9.37 0.60 -5.26
CA ARG A 73 -8.31 -0.06 -4.48
C ARG A 73 -7.38 -0.87 -5.39
N ASP A 74 -7.94 -1.62 -6.33
CA ASP A 74 -7.16 -2.47 -7.23
C ASP A 74 -6.32 -1.60 -8.18
N LEU A 75 -6.86 -0.48 -8.68
CA LEU A 75 -6.11 0.52 -9.43
C LEU A 75 -4.94 1.10 -8.62
N TYR A 76 -5.18 1.49 -7.36
CA TYR A 76 -4.13 2.03 -6.50
C TYR A 76 -3.06 0.99 -6.17
N ARG A 77 -3.46 -0.29 -6.02
CA ARG A 77 -2.52 -1.40 -5.81
C ARG A 77 -1.61 -1.59 -7.02
N ASP A 78 -2.16 -1.58 -8.22
CA ASP A 78 -1.39 -1.71 -9.47
C ASP A 78 -0.49 -0.50 -9.70
N LEU A 79 -0.96 0.70 -9.38
CA LEU A 79 -0.14 1.91 -9.44
C LEU A 79 1.01 1.82 -8.44
N HIS A 80 0.73 1.38 -7.21
CA HIS A 80 1.75 1.23 -6.18
C HIS A 80 2.82 0.22 -6.61
N SER A 81 2.44 -0.95 -7.13
CA SER A 81 3.42 -1.93 -7.59
C SER A 81 4.31 -1.38 -8.70
N ARG A 82 3.74 -0.68 -9.69
CA ARG A 82 4.52 -0.02 -10.75
C ARG A 82 5.48 1.03 -10.21
N THR A 83 5.03 1.89 -9.29
CA THR A 83 5.89 2.90 -8.68
C THR A 83 7.03 2.29 -7.87
N VAL A 84 6.78 1.18 -7.17
CA VAL A 84 7.82 0.44 -6.43
C VAL A 84 8.83 -0.19 -7.39
N ASP A 85 8.36 -0.78 -8.50
CA ASP A 85 9.23 -1.35 -9.52
C ASP A 85 10.10 -0.28 -10.19
N GLU A 86 9.54 0.88 -10.53
CA GLU A 86 10.28 2.04 -11.06
C GLU A 86 11.31 2.57 -10.06
N LEU A 87 10.94 2.68 -8.78
CA LEU A 87 11.87 3.07 -7.72
C LEU A 87 13.01 2.07 -7.56
N ASN A 88 12.72 0.77 -7.59
CA ASN A 88 13.76 -0.26 -7.54
C ASN A 88 14.69 -0.18 -8.76
N GLN A 89 14.16 0.01 -9.97
CA GLN A 89 14.98 0.17 -11.17
C GLN A 89 15.89 1.40 -11.10
N THR A 90 15.39 2.54 -10.60
CA THR A 90 16.24 3.73 -10.41
C THR A 90 17.27 3.54 -9.30
N LEU A 91 16.90 2.86 -8.21
CA LEU A 91 17.81 2.47 -7.15
C LEU A 91 18.87 1.46 -7.60
N ASP A 92 18.60 0.65 -8.63
CA ASP A 92 19.53 -0.33 -9.22
C ASP A 92 20.47 0.28 -10.28
N LEU A 93 20.10 1.41 -10.89
CA LEU A 93 21.03 2.24 -11.68
C LEU A 93 21.97 3.03 -10.77
N SER A 94 21.45 3.51 -9.65
CA SER A 94 22.18 4.23 -8.61
C SER A 94 23.45 3.53 -8.07
N PRO A 95 23.52 2.22 -7.76
CA PRO A 95 24.64 1.60 -7.04
C PRO A 95 25.89 1.51 -7.93
N ALA A 96 25.71 1.26 -9.23
CA ALA A 96 26.80 1.25 -10.20
C ALA A 96 27.37 2.65 -10.39
N GLU A 97 26.51 3.67 -10.48
CA GLU A 97 26.93 5.08 -10.51
C GLU A 97 27.61 5.50 -9.20
N TRP A 98 27.10 5.08 -8.04
CA TRP A 98 27.73 5.31 -6.74
C TRP A 98 29.11 4.64 -6.63
N GLN A 99 29.24 3.39 -7.08
CA GLN A 99 30.52 2.68 -7.10
C GLN A 99 31.52 3.38 -8.02
N ARG A 100 31.07 3.79 -9.21
CA ARG A 100 31.89 4.56 -10.15
C ARG A 100 32.33 5.89 -9.53
N LEU A 101 31.40 6.68 -8.99
CA LEU A 101 31.70 7.98 -8.39
C LEU A 101 32.64 7.83 -7.18
N ARG A 102 32.47 6.76 -6.39
CA ARG A 102 33.37 6.42 -5.30
C ARG A 102 34.76 6.09 -5.81
N ALA A 103 34.89 5.26 -6.85
CA ALA A 103 36.19 4.93 -7.46
C ALA A 103 36.87 6.18 -8.07
N GLU A 104 36.09 7.08 -8.70
CA GLU A 104 36.59 8.35 -9.24
C GLU A 104 37.08 9.28 -8.13
N SER A 105 36.31 9.43 -7.05
CA SER A 105 36.66 10.22 -5.86
C SER A 105 37.93 9.68 -5.19
N GLU A 106 38.03 8.37 -5.02
CA GLU A 106 39.22 7.72 -4.46
C GLU A 106 40.46 7.94 -5.33
N THR A 107 40.33 7.83 -6.65
CA THR A 107 41.41 8.10 -7.60
C THR A 107 41.84 9.57 -7.52
N LEU A 108 40.90 10.50 -7.33
CA LEU A 108 41.19 11.91 -7.17
C LEU A 108 41.91 12.21 -5.85
N GLN A 109 41.50 11.59 -4.75
CA GLN A 109 42.15 11.72 -3.44
C GLN A 109 43.60 11.24 -3.48
N ILE A 110 43.86 10.11 -4.13
CA ILE A 110 45.23 9.57 -4.29
C ILE A 110 46.09 10.52 -5.12
N ARG A 111 45.56 11.01 -6.26
CA ARG A 111 46.27 11.99 -7.10
C ARG A 111 46.58 13.26 -6.32
N HIS A 112 45.58 13.85 -5.65
CA HIS A 112 45.74 15.05 -4.85
C HIS A 112 46.80 14.86 -3.75
N ARG A 113 46.76 13.74 -3.03
CA ARG A 113 47.74 13.46 -1.98
C ARG A 113 49.16 13.34 -2.54
N ALA A 114 49.34 12.64 -3.66
CA ALA A 114 50.64 12.52 -4.31
C ALA A 114 51.22 13.90 -4.68
N TYR A 115 50.42 14.76 -5.30
CA TYR A 115 50.83 16.13 -5.61
C TYR A 115 51.22 16.90 -4.35
N LYS A 116 50.40 16.86 -3.30
CA LYS A 116 50.66 17.57 -2.05
C LYS A 116 51.97 17.12 -1.41
N LEU A 117 52.21 15.81 -1.33
CA LEU A 117 53.43 15.27 -0.74
C LEU A 117 54.68 15.62 -1.54
N LEU A 118 54.61 15.58 -2.87
CA LEU A 118 55.71 16.02 -3.73
C LEU A 118 56.02 17.49 -3.52
N VAL A 119 55.01 18.37 -3.58
CA VAL A 119 55.22 19.81 -3.36
C VAL A 119 55.84 20.08 -1.99
N GLN A 120 55.37 19.39 -0.94
CA GLN A 120 55.96 19.50 0.39
C GLN A 120 57.41 19.00 0.44
N HIS A 121 57.75 17.93 -0.29
CA HIS A 121 59.12 17.43 -0.40
C HIS A 121 60.04 18.46 -1.07
N TYR A 122 59.66 18.97 -2.25
CA TYR A 122 60.42 19.98 -2.97
C TYR A 122 60.59 21.27 -2.17
N ALA A 123 59.55 21.70 -1.45
CA ALA A 123 59.63 22.85 -0.55
C ALA A 123 60.61 22.62 0.61
N ARG A 124 60.68 21.40 1.16
CA ARG A 124 61.59 21.04 2.26
C ARG A 124 63.04 20.90 1.80
N THR A 125 63.28 20.42 0.58
CA THR A 125 64.64 20.24 0.03
C THR A 125 65.17 21.47 -0.68
N GLY A 126 64.32 22.45 -1.00
CA GLY A 126 64.70 23.64 -1.77
C GLY A 126 65.05 23.33 -3.23
N ALA A 127 64.64 22.15 -3.74
CA ALA A 127 64.94 21.73 -5.09
C ALA A 127 64.02 22.43 -6.12
N VAL A 128 64.54 22.68 -7.32
CA VAL A 128 63.76 23.19 -8.44
C VAL A 128 62.87 22.08 -9.01
N ILE A 129 61.62 22.40 -9.31
CA ILE A 129 60.67 21.46 -9.90
C ILE A 129 60.98 21.32 -11.40
N GLU A 130 61.56 20.19 -11.79
CA GLU A 130 61.75 19.79 -13.18
C GLU A 130 60.53 18.98 -13.65
N PRO A 131 59.79 19.41 -14.70
CA PRO A 131 58.50 18.82 -15.04
C PRO A 131 58.53 17.32 -15.39
N ALA A 132 59.57 16.83 -16.08
CA ALA A 132 59.64 15.44 -16.49
C ALA A 132 59.91 14.53 -15.28
N LEU A 133 60.90 14.88 -14.44
CA LEU A 133 61.19 14.19 -13.18
C LEU A 133 59.98 14.21 -12.24
N PHE A 134 59.30 15.36 -12.11
CA PHE A 134 58.13 15.49 -11.25
C PHE A 134 57.00 14.54 -11.68
N ALA A 135 56.78 14.37 -12.99
CA ALA A 135 55.76 13.47 -13.52
C ALA A 135 56.07 11.99 -13.21
N ASP A 136 57.34 11.59 -13.32
CA ASP A 136 57.79 10.23 -12.96
C ASP A 136 57.67 9.96 -11.46
N GLN A 137 58.20 10.88 -10.64
CA GLN A 137 58.10 10.83 -9.18
C GLN A 137 56.63 10.77 -8.72
N ARG A 138 55.73 11.52 -9.35
CA ARG A 138 54.29 11.47 -9.08
C ARG A 138 53.72 10.09 -9.31
N SER A 139 54.12 9.42 -10.40
CA SER A 139 53.64 8.08 -10.72
C SER A 139 54.11 7.06 -9.68
N ARG A 140 55.38 7.14 -9.26
CA ARG A 140 55.96 6.31 -8.19
C ARG A 140 55.26 6.53 -6.83
N VAL A 141 55.02 7.79 -6.46
CA VAL A 141 54.31 8.14 -5.22
C VAL A 141 52.86 7.66 -5.25
N GLN A 142 52.15 7.78 -6.37
CA GLN A 142 50.79 7.25 -6.52
C GLN A 142 50.74 5.73 -6.33
N GLN A 143 51.68 4.99 -6.93
CA GLN A 143 51.79 3.54 -6.74
C GLN A 143 52.07 3.17 -5.28
N HIS A 144 52.93 3.94 -4.60
CA HIS A 144 53.20 3.74 -3.18
C HIS A 144 51.96 4.00 -2.32
N ILE A 145 51.22 5.08 -2.56
CA ILE A 145 49.97 5.38 -1.84
C ILE A 145 48.96 4.25 -2.04
N LEU A 146 48.81 3.74 -3.26
CA LEU A 146 47.96 2.58 -3.55
C LEU A 146 48.39 1.33 -2.78
N PHE A 147 49.69 1.08 -2.68
CA PHE A 147 50.22 -0.03 -1.90
C PHE A 147 49.96 0.12 -0.40
N GLN A 148 50.19 1.30 0.19
CA GLN A 148 49.91 1.56 1.60
C GLN A 148 48.42 1.46 1.91
N ARG A 149 47.56 1.92 0.99
CA ARG A 149 46.11 1.77 1.12
C ARG A 149 45.67 0.31 1.14
N ARG A 150 46.27 -0.55 0.31
CA ARG A 150 46.02 -2.01 0.34
C ARG A 150 46.46 -2.66 1.65
N LYS A 151 47.40 -2.05 2.38
CA LYS A 151 47.79 -2.44 3.74
C LYS A 151 46.89 -1.85 4.84
N GLY A 152 45.84 -1.11 4.48
CA GLY A 152 44.91 -0.50 5.42
C GLY A 152 45.34 0.88 5.96
N ILE A 153 46.42 1.47 5.44
CA ILE A 153 46.87 2.80 5.89
C ILE A 153 46.02 3.88 5.18
N PRO A 154 45.37 4.80 5.92
CA PRO A 154 44.62 5.89 5.32
C PRO A 154 45.52 6.84 4.53
N VAL A 155 45.08 7.27 3.35
CA VAL A 155 45.83 8.18 2.46
C VAL A 155 46.19 9.51 3.14
N SER A 156 45.35 9.98 4.07
CA SER A 156 45.57 11.21 4.85
C SER A 156 46.77 11.15 5.80
N VAL A 157 47.15 9.95 6.25
CA VAL A 157 48.21 9.73 7.24
C VAL A 157 49.60 9.65 6.60
N ILE A 158 49.70 9.21 5.34
CA ILE A 158 50.97 9.04 4.62
C ILE A 158 51.71 10.38 4.52
N THR A 159 52.88 10.50 5.13
CA THR A 159 53.65 11.75 5.26
C THR A 159 54.71 11.92 4.17
N VAL A 160 55.43 13.05 4.20
CA VAL A 160 56.56 13.31 3.28
C VAL A 160 57.73 12.37 3.56
N ASP A 161 57.99 12.04 4.82
CA ASP A 161 59.08 11.14 5.20
C ASP A 161 58.84 9.72 4.68
N ASP A 162 57.56 9.30 4.62
CA ASP A 162 57.15 8.01 4.06
C ASP A 162 57.42 7.88 2.57
N ILE A 163 57.57 9.00 1.84
CA ILE A 163 57.83 8.98 0.39
C ILE A 163 59.25 9.42 0.02
N ALA A 164 60.03 9.95 0.96
CA ALA A 164 61.35 10.52 0.67
C ALA A 164 62.32 9.52 0.04
N PHE A 165 62.20 8.22 0.36
CA PHE A 165 63.02 7.16 -0.24
C PHE A 165 62.71 6.90 -1.72
N LEU A 166 61.51 7.26 -2.18
CA LEU A 166 61.07 7.10 -3.57
C LEU A 166 61.55 8.24 -4.48
N LEU A 167 62.03 9.34 -3.88
CA LEU A 167 62.39 10.57 -4.57
C LEU A 167 63.91 10.77 -4.67
N ARG A 168 64.69 9.82 -4.15
CA ARG A 168 66.15 9.75 -4.34
C ARG A 168 66.50 9.17 -5.70
#